data_AF-A0A920FBE5-F1
#
_entry.id   AF-A0A920FBE5-F1
#
_cell.length_a   1.000
_cell.length_b   1.000
_cell.length_c   1.000
_cell.angle_alpha   90.00
_cell.angle_beta   90.00
_cell.angle_gamma   90.00
#
_symmetry.space_group_name_H-M   'P 1'
#
loop_
_entity.id
_entity.type
_entity.pdbx_description
1 polymer ?
#
loop_
_entity_poly.entity_id
_entity_poly.type
_entity_poly.pdbx_seq_one_letter_code
_entity_poly.pdbx_strand_id
1 'polypeptide(L)'
;MTQYKSPEDLDGIRIDTGVFEGAEISMFYDPMISKLISYGKNRKDAIEKMALALDQYRIRGVNHNIDFLSALMSHDRFKSGELTTAFIDEEFPKGFNGIQVTQNDKETLYAVAIGFEMKRRARNANITGRANLPRRAGSEKDRYTRFVIIDGDHKTDAKGPIEKWQLSG
;
A
#
# COMPACT_ATOMS: atom_id res chain seq x y z
N MET A 1 19.02 -1.02 13.72
CA MET A 1 17.69 -0.77 13.09
C MET A 1 17.42 0.73 13.09
N THR A 2 17.09 1.34 11.95
CA THR A 2 16.99 2.81 11.83
C THR A 2 15.58 3.35 12.01
N GLN A 3 14.55 2.51 11.92
CA GLN A 3 13.17 2.87 12.23
C GLN A 3 12.43 1.65 12.76
N TYR A 4 11.63 1.84 13.80
CA TYR A 4 10.70 0.83 14.29
C TYR A 4 9.41 1.49 14.77
N LYS A 5 8.32 1.22 14.05
CA LYS A 5 6.96 1.55 14.47
C LYS A 5 6.10 0.30 14.41
N SER A 6 5.53 -0.05 15.56
CA SER A 6 4.49 -1.07 15.65
C SER A 6 3.10 -0.46 15.40
N PRO A 7 2.10 -1.28 15.04
CA PRO A 7 0.70 -0.90 15.04
C PRO A 7 0.27 -0.36 16.40
N GLU A 8 -0.52 0.69 16.40
CA GLU A 8 -1.03 1.38 17.59
C GLU A 8 -2.56 1.40 17.52
N ASP A 9 -3.23 1.31 18.67
CA ASP A 9 -4.68 1.48 18.82
C ASP A 9 -5.56 0.55 17.97
N LEU A 10 -5.08 -0.66 17.67
CA LEU A 10 -5.86 -1.68 16.97
C LEU A 10 -6.57 -2.63 17.96
N ASP A 11 -7.90 -2.67 17.89
CA ASP A 11 -8.70 -3.66 18.62
C ASP A 11 -8.35 -5.09 18.20
N GLY A 12 -8.23 -6.00 19.16
CA GLY A 12 -7.90 -7.39 18.88
C GLY A 12 -6.43 -7.66 18.60
N ILE A 13 -5.52 -6.69 18.80
CA ILE A 13 -4.08 -6.85 18.54
C ILE A 13 -3.28 -6.80 19.84
N ARG A 14 -2.34 -7.73 19.98
CA ARG A 14 -1.33 -7.75 21.04
C ARG A 14 0.05 -7.85 20.40
N ILE A 15 0.99 -7.05 20.91
CA ILE A 15 2.36 -7.01 20.43
C ILE A 15 3.29 -7.21 21.62
N ASP A 16 4.08 -8.28 21.56
CA ASP A 16 5.15 -8.52 22.51
C ASP A 16 6.48 -8.24 21.80
N THR A 17 7.14 -7.14 22.16
CA THR A 17 8.42 -6.72 21.58
C THR A 17 9.43 -6.37 22.67
N GLY A 18 10.69 -6.72 22.43
CA GLY A 18 11.83 -6.32 23.27
C GLY A 18 12.74 -5.30 22.60
N VAL A 19 12.42 -4.86 21.38
CA VAL A 19 13.24 -3.93 20.60
C VAL A 19 12.58 -2.57 20.47
N PHE A 20 13.41 -1.55 20.26
CA PHE A 20 12.99 -0.17 20.07
C PHE A 20 13.80 0.46 18.93
N GLU A 21 13.32 1.58 18.40
CA GLU A 21 14.02 2.30 17.33
C GLU A 21 15.46 2.67 17.74
N GLY A 22 16.42 2.46 16.85
CA GLY A 22 17.84 2.66 17.14
C GLY A 22 18.53 1.47 17.83
N ALA A 23 17.79 0.43 18.23
CA ALA A 23 18.40 -0.77 18.78
C ALA A 23 19.30 -1.50 17.76
N GLU A 24 20.42 -2.03 18.24
CA GLU A 24 21.27 -2.95 17.49
C GLU A 24 20.73 -4.38 17.59
N ILE A 25 20.62 -5.05 16.45
CA ILE A 25 20.25 -6.46 16.40
C ILE A 25 21.55 -7.27 16.41
N SER A 26 21.78 -8.01 17.49
CA SER A 26 22.96 -8.85 17.64
C SER A 26 22.93 -10.02 16.66
N MET A 27 24.11 -10.37 16.14
CA MET A 27 24.32 -11.59 15.34
C MET A 27 24.43 -12.87 16.19
N PHE A 28 24.53 -12.75 17.51
CA PHE A 28 24.71 -13.88 18.43
C PHE A 28 23.39 -14.46 18.97
N TYR A 29 22.27 -13.80 18.71
CA TYR A 29 20.94 -14.23 19.17
C TYR A 29 19.97 -14.34 18.00
N ASP A 30 18.84 -15.01 18.23
CA ASP A 30 17.76 -15.09 17.27
C ASP A 30 17.28 -13.67 16.90
N PRO A 31 17.22 -13.29 15.60
CA PRO A 31 16.84 -11.96 15.14
C PRO A 31 15.33 -11.65 15.29
N MET A 32 14.65 -12.22 16.27
CA MET A 32 13.22 -11.98 16.51
C MET A 32 12.97 -10.55 17.01
N ILE A 33 12.33 -9.73 16.17
CA ILE A 33 11.99 -8.33 16.46
C ILE A 33 10.78 -8.25 17.41
N SER A 34 9.65 -8.85 17.02
CA SER A 34 8.41 -8.79 17.79
C SER A 34 7.49 -9.97 17.49
N LYS A 35 6.64 -10.34 18.45
CA LYS A 35 5.51 -11.26 18.25
C LYS A 35 4.24 -10.46 18.10
N LEU A 36 3.57 -10.61 16.95
CA LEU A 36 2.27 -10.03 16.67
C LEU A 36 1.19 -11.11 16.83
N ILE A 37 0.18 -10.82 17.64
CA ILE A 37 -0.92 -11.74 17.94
C ILE A 37 -2.23 -11.00 17.66
N SER A 38 -3.11 -11.63 16.90
CA SER A 38 -4.47 -11.14 16.62
C SER A 38 -5.52 -12.07 17.19
N TYR A 39 -6.60 -11.51 17.73
CA TYR A 39 -7.79 -12.25 18.12
C TYR A 39 -9.06 -11.56 17.59
N GLY A 40 -10.08 -12.37 17.31
CA GLY A 40 -11.33 -11.93 16.72
C GLY A 40 -12.46 -12.88 17.07
N LYS A 41 -13.67 -12.54 16.64
CA LYS A 41 -14.89 -13.33 16.88
C LYS A 41 -14.85 -14.69 16.21
N ASN A 42 -14.12 -14.78 15.10
CA ASN A 42 -13.89 -15.99 14.35
C ASN A 42 -12.54 -15.90 13.64
N ARG A 43 -12.13 -16.99 13.00
CA ARG A 43 -10.85 -17.10 12.31
C ARG A 43 -10.66 -16.04 11.22
N LYS A 44 -11.71 -15.74 10.46
CA LYS A 44 -11.67 -14.73 9.39
C LYS A 44 -11.42 -13.34 9.95
N ASP A 45 -12.15 -12.95 11.00
CA ASP A 45 -11.97 -11.67 11.70
C ASP A 45 -10.54 -11.53 12.27
N ALA A 46 -10.00 -12.60 12.88
CA ALA A 46 -8.62 -12.59 13.36
C ALA A 46 -7.59 -12.40 12.23
N ILE A 47 -7.78 -13.06 11.08
CA ILE A 47 -6.90 -12.91 9.90
C ILE A 47 -6.98 -11.49 9.32
N GLU A 48 -8.18 -10.92 9.21
CA GLU A 48 -8.37 -9.56 8.73
C GLU A 48 -7.67 -8.54 9.66
N LYS A 49 -7.80 -8.72 10.97
CA LYS A 49 -7.09 -7.91 11.97
C LYS A 49 -5.57 -8.08 11.87
N MET A 50 -5.08 -9.32 11.71
CA MET A 50 -3.65 -9.59 11.51
C MET A 50 -3.10 -8.89 10.26
N ALA A 51 -3.81 -8.97 9.14
CA ALA A 51 -3.42 -8.31 7.90
C ALA A 51 -3.34 -6.78 8.08
N LEU A 52 -4.37 -6.17 8.69
CA LEU A 52 -4.37 -4.74 8.99
C LEU A 52 -3.22 -4.32 9.91
N ALA A 53 -2.88 -5.15 10.90
CA ALA A 53 -1.76 -4.88 11.78
C ALA A 53 -0.42 -5.01 11.05
N LEU A 54 -0.22 -6.03 10.21
CA LEU A 54 1.00 -6.18 9.42
C LEU A 54 1.24 -4.96 8.51
N ASP A 55 0.19 -4.42 7.89
CA ASP A 55 0.28 -3.23 7.01
C ASP A 55 0.70 -1.95 7.75
N GLN A 56 0.50 -1.89 9.07
CA GLN A 56 0.84 -0.72 9.89
C GLN A 56 2.27 -0.75 10.45
N TYR A 57 2.96 -1.89 10.38
CA TYR A 57 4.36 -1.96 10.80
C TYR A 57 5.25 -1.10 9.89
N ARG A 58 6.21 -0.41 10.50
CA ARG A 58 7.31 0.25 9.78
C ARG A 58 8.63 -0.14 10.40
N ILE A 59 9.37 -0.99 9.70
CA ILE A 59 10.70 -1.44 10.11
C ILE A 59 11.68 -1.03 9.01
N ARG A 60 12.78 -0.37 9.39
CA ARG A 60 13.85 -0.01 8.44
C ARG A 60 15.24 -0.28 9.01
N GLY A 61 16.18 -0.49 8.08
CA GLY A 61 17.59 -0.71 8.39
C GLY A 61 17.95 -2.16 8.72
N VAL A 62 16.98 -3.08 8.64
CA VAL A 62 17.18 -4.53 8.73
C VAL A 62 16.19 -5.24 7.80
N ASN A 63 16.56 -6.41 7.29
CA ASN A 63 15.62 -7.26 6.56
C ASN A 63 14.59 -7.84 7.53
N HIS A 64 13.35 -7.98 7.07
CA HIS A 64 12.23 -8.53 7.85
C HIS A 64 11.30 -9.35 6.94
N ASN A 65 10.46 -10.19 7.55
CA ASN A 65 9.57 -11.11 6.84
C ASN A 65 8.09 -10.64 6.77
N ILE A 66 7.80 -9.38 7.09
CA ILE A 66 6.44 -8.82 7.09
C ILE A 66 5.72 -9.06 5.75
N ASP A 67 6.38 -8.83 4.61
CA ASP A 67 5.77 -9.02 3.28
C ASP A 67 5.32 -10.48 3.05
N PHE A 68 6.14 -11.44 3.50
CA PHE A 68 5.80 -12.85 3.44
C PHE A 68 4.59 -13.17 4.33
N LEU A 69 4.58 -12.66 5.57
CA LEU A 69 3.47 -12.87 6.49
C LEU A 69 2.17 -12.23 5.99
N SER A 70 2.24 -11.05 5.37
CA SER A 70 1.08 -10.36 4.78
C SER A 70 0.53 -11.14 3.58
N ALA A 71 1.41 -11.65 2.71
CA ALA A 71 1.02 -12.54 1.62
C ALA A 71 0.37 -13.83 2.16
N LEU A 72 0.91 -14.40 3.24
CA LEU A 72 0.35 -15.58 3.89
C LEU A 72 -1.07 -15.33 4.43
N MET A 73 -1.31 -14.19 5.09
CA MET A 73 -2.66 -13.83 5.56
C MET A 73 -3.67 -13.72 4.42
N SER A 74 -3.20 -13.35 3.23
CA SER A 74 -4.01 -13.22 2.03
C SER A 74 -4.23 -14.54 1.27
N HIS A 75 -3.47 -15.60 1.58
CA HIS A 75 -3.49 -16.87 0.87
C HIS A 75 -4.76 -17.70 1.14
N ASP A 76 -5.37 -18.26 0.10
CA ASP A 76 -6.68 -18.93 0.21
C ASP A 76 -6.63 -20.19 1.08
N ARG A 77 -5.64 -21.07 0.90
CA ARG A 77 -5.44 -22.23 1.80
C ARG A 77 -5.17 -21.81 3.25
N PHE A 78 -4.49 -20.68 3.45
CA PHE A 78 -4.32 -20.15 4.79
C PHE A 78 -5.65 -19.66 5.34
N LYS A 79 -6.50 -19.01 4.56
CA LYS A 79 -7.85 -18.56 4.99
C LYS A 79 -8.82 -19.72 5.21
N SER A 80 -8.76 -20.80 4.44
CA SER A 80 -9.61 -21.99 4.63
C SER A 80 -9.17 -22.84 5.83
N GLY A 81 -7.88 -22.79 6.19
CA GLY A 81 -7.32 -23.60 7.28
C GLY A 81 -6.90 -25.00 6.85
N GLU A 82 -6.86 -25.28 5.54
CA GLU A 82 -6.37 -26.54 4.95
C GLU A 82 -4.83 -26.58 4.94
N LEU A 83 -4.26 -26.66 6.14
CA LEU A 83 -2.83 -26.52 6.42
C LEU A 83 -2.19 -27.86 6.78
N THR A 84 -0.99 -28.08 6.26
CA THR A 84 -0.07 -29.16 6.64
C THR A 84 1.20 -28.57 7.21
N THR A 85 2.04 -29.39 7.87
CA THR A 85 3.37 -28.94 8.31
C THR A 85 4.31 -28.65 7.14
N ALA A 86 3.97 -29.10 5.93
CA ALA A 86 4.71 -28.85 4.69
C ALA A 86 4.12 -27.68 3.87
N PHE A 87 3.09 -26.99 4.38
CA PHE A 87 2.35 -25.97 3.64
C PHE A 87 3.24 -24.93 2.93
N ILE A 88 4.27 -24.42 3.61
CA ILE A 88 5.16 -23.41 3.03
C ILE A 88 5.97 -23.98 1.87
N ASP A 89 6.46 -25.22 1.99
CA ASP A 89 7.22 -25.89 0.93
C ASP A 89 6.33 -26.23 -0.27
N GLU A 90 5.06 -26.56 -0.02
CA GLU A 90 4.05 -26.84 -1.04
C GLU A 90 3.68 -25.58 -1.85
N GLU A 91 3.40 -24.46 -1.17
CA GLU A 91 2.94 -23.22 -1.82
C GLU A 91 4.09 -22.32 -2.31
N PHE A 92 5.25 -22.39 -1.66
CA PHE A 92 6.42 -21.57 -1.98
C PHE A 92 7.68 -22.43 -2.22
N PRO A 93 7.65 -23.41 -3.17
CA PRO A 93 8.74 -24.36 -3.38
C PRO A 93 10.06 -23.72 -3.83
N LYS A 94 9.99 -22.51 -4.40
CA LYS A 94 11.15 -21.70 -4.83
C LYS A 94 11.40 -20.50 -3.91
N GLY A 95 10.81 -20.53 -2.71
CA GLY A 95 10.79 -19.41 -1.79
C GLY A 95 9.81 -18.30 -2.20
N PHE A 96 9.64 -17.35 -1.29
CA PHE A 96 8.79 -16.18 -1.51
C PHE A 96 9.55 -15.09 -2.27
N ASN A 97 9.02 -14.70 -3.43
CA ASN A 97 9.62 -13.69 -4.32
C ASN A 97 8.82 -12.38 -4.34
N GLY A 98 8.01 -12.12 -3.30
CA GLY A 98 7.10 -10.97 -3.26
C GLY A 98 5.79 -11.21 -4.00
N ILE A 99 4.80 -10.36 -3.71
CA ILE A 99 3.52 -10.36 -4.42
C ILE A 99 3.76 -9.76 -5.81
N GLN A 100 3.45 -10.53 -6.85
CA GLN A 100 3.53 -10.06 -8.23
C GLN A 100 2.36 -9.13 -8.51
N VAL A 101 2.66 -7.85 -8.75
CA VAL A 101 1.65 -6.85 -9.10
C VAL A 101 1.21 -7.09 -10.54
N THR A 102 -0.06 -7.44 -10.73
CA THR A 102 -0.61 -7.66 -12.07
C THR A 102 -0.76 -6.34 -12.82
N GLN A 103 -0.92 -6.41 -14.15
CA GLN A 103 -1.19 -5.21 -14.95
C GLN A 103 -2.49 -4.51 -14.50
N ASN A 104 -3.51 -5.27 -14.10
CA ASN A 104 -4.77 -4.73 -13.61
C ASN A 104 -4.60 -3.99 -12.26
N ASP A 105 -3.72 -4.48 -11.38
CA ASP A 105 -3.40 -3.79 -10.13
C ASP A 105 -2.71 -2.45 -10.41
N LYS A 106 -1.78 -2.42 -11.37
CA LYS A 106 -1.14 -1.18 -11.83
C LYS A 106 -2.16 -0.20 -12.39
N GLU A 107 -3.05 -0.64 -13.26
CA GLU A 107 -4.11 0.19 -13.85
C GLU A 107 -5.05 0.75 -12.78
N THR A 108 -5.38 -0.04 -11.77
CA THR A 108 -6.18 0.41 -10.63
C THR A 108 -5.44 1.49 -9.84
N LEU A 109 -4.16 1.29 -9.54
CA LEU A 109 -3.32 2.28 -8.85
C LEU A 109 -3.19 3.57 -9.66
N TYR A 110 -2.99 3.45 -10.97
CA TYR A 110 -2.95 4.57 -11.91
C TYR A 110 -4.25 5.37 -11.91
N ALA A 111 -5.40 4.71 -11.97
CA ALA A 111 -6.71 5.35 -11.92
C ALA A 111 -6.93 6.10 -10.59
N VAL A 112 -6.56 5.49 -9.47
CA VAL A 112 -6.63 6.12 -8.14
C VAL A 112 -5.72 7.36 -8.07
N ALA A 113 -4.49 7.26 -8.55
CA ALA A 113 -3.53 8.37 -8.55
C ALA A 113 -4.02 9.54 -9.42
N ILE A 114 -4.54 9.27 -10.62
CA ILE A 114 -5.14 10.29 -11.49
C ILE A 114 -6.33 10.95 -10.77
N GLY A 115 -7.25 10.15 -10.21
CA GLY A 115 -8.42 10.67 -9.50
C GLY A 115 -8.04 11.56 -8.31
N PHE A 116 -7.02 11.17 -7.55
CA PHE A 116 -6.51 11.98 -6.44
C PHE A 116 -5.93 13.32 -6.93
N GLU A 117 -5.10 13.30 -7.98
CA GLU A 117 -4.52 14.51 -8.56
C GLU A 117 -5.61 15.44 -9.15
N MET A 118 -6.64 14.88 -9.78
CA MET A 118 -7.78 15.66 -10.27
C MET A 118 -8.50 16.38 -9.12
N LYS A 119 -8.81 15.67 -8.03
CA LYS A 119 -9.43 16.27 -6.84
C LYS A 119 -8.54 17.33 -6.21
N ARG A 120 -7.24 17.07 -6.12
CA ARG A 120 -6.24 18.03 -5.59
C ARG A 120 -6.17 19.29 -6.45
N ARG A 121 -6.14 19.15 -7.78
CA ARG A 121 -6.15 20.28 -8.73
C ARG A 121 -7.43 21.11 -8.64
N ALA A 122 -8.60 20.45 -8.63
CA ALA A 122 -9.88 21.13 -8.49
C ALA A 122 -9.97 21.93 -7.19
N ARG A 123 -9.55 21.33 -6.05
CA ARG A 123 -9.48 22.02 -4.77
C ARG A 123 -8.55 23.24 -4.81
N ASN A 124 -7.37 23.07 -5.40
CA ASN A 124 -6.38 24.15 -5.50
C ASN A 124 -6.78 25.26 -6.50
N ALA A 125 -7.69 24.99 -7.43
CA ALA A 125 -8.23 26.00 -8.34
C ALA A 125 -9.18 26.99 -7.63
N ASN A 126 -9.78 26.57 -6.51
CA ASN A 126 -10.70 27.38 -5.70
C ASN A 126 -9.98 28.18 -4.60
N ILE A 127 -8.65 28.15 -4.52
CA ILE A 127 -7.87 28.96 -3.56
C ILE A 127 -7.71 30.37 -4.14
N THR A 128 -8.29 31.35 -3.45
CA THR A 128 -8.24 32.78 -3.79
C THR A 128 -6.79 33.29 -3.77
N GLY A 129 -6.40 34.09 -4.78
CA GLY A 129 -5.09 34.77 -4.82
C GLY A 129 -4.05 34.17 -5.77
N ARG A 130 -4.36 33.16 -6.58
CA ARG A 130 -3.48 32.77 -7.69
C ARG A 130 -3.55 33.81 -8.80
N ALA A 131 -2.38 34.36 -9.17
CA ALA A 131 -2.20 35.06 -10.43
C ALA A 131 -2.53 34.09 -11.58
N ASN A 132 -3.77 34.16 -12.06
CA ASN A 132 -4.15 33.55 -13.31
C ASN A 132 -3.36 34.26 -14.41
N LEU A 133 -2.21 33.70 -14.78
CA LEU A 133 -1.64 34.00 -16.10
C LEU A 133 -2.77 33.78 -17.11
N PRO A 134 -3.07 34.75 -17.99
CA PRO A 134 -4.14 34.60 -18.95
C PRO A 134 -3.81 33.35 -19.79
N ARG A 135 -4.59 32.29 -19.59
CA ARG A 135 -4.57 31.14 -20.48
C ARG A 135 -4.87 31.69 -21.86
N ARG A 136 -3.96 31.50 -22.82
CA ARG A 136 -4.18 31.85 -24.22
C ARG A 136 -5.35 31.01 -24.74
N ALA A 137 -6.55 31.55 -24.61
CA ALA A 137 -7.77 30.97 -25.11
C ALA A 137 -7.60 30.72 -26.61
N GLY A 138 -7.68 29.45 -27.03
CA GLY A 138 -7.76 29.08 -28.44
C GLY A 138 -6.75 28.04 -28.94
N SER A 139 -5.88 27.47 -28.10
CA SER A 139 -5.08 26.32 -28.55
C SER A 139 -5.86 25.01 -28.39
N GLU A 140 -5.81 24.12 -29.37
CA GLU A 140 -6.44 22.79 -29.35
C GLU A 140 -6.07 21.95 -28.10
N LYS A 141 -4.96 22.29 -27.45
CA LYS A 141 -4.48 21.73 -26.17
C LYS A 141 -5.37 22.07 -24.96
N ASP A 142 -6.29 23.04 -25.06
CA ASP A 142 -7.17 23.47 -23.96
C ASP A 142 -8.45 22.62 -23.79
N ARG A 143 -8.65 21.57 -24.60
CA ARG A 143 -9.86 20.72 -24.53
C ARG A 143 -9.71 19.43 -23.72
N TYR A 144 -8.47 19.05 -23.36
CA TYR A 144 -8.22 17.81 -22.63
C TYR A 144 -7.19 18.01 -21.53
N THR A 145 -7.41 17.41 -20.35
CA THR A 145 -6.33 17.25 -19.38
C THR A 145 -5.53 16.03 -19.76
N ARG A 146 -4.23 16.22 -20.00
CA ARG A 146 -3.28 15.14 -20.26
C ARG A 146 -2.67 14.67 -18.95
N PHE A 147 -2.75 13.37 -18.69
CA PHE A 147 -2.02 12.68 -17.64
C PHE A 147 -0.97 11.79 -18.28
N VAL A 148 0.28 11.94 -17.84
CA VAL A 148 1.36 11.06 -18.23
C VAL A 148 1.78 10.31 -16.98
N ILE A 149 1.61 9.00 -17.01
CA ILE A 149 2.06 8.10 -15.95
C ILE A 149 3.42 7.57 -16.35
N ILE A 150 4.36 7.57 -15.40
CA ILE A 150 5.71 7.04 -15.55
C ILE A 150 5.91 6.05 -14.41
N ASP A 151 6.08 4.78 -14.75
CA ASP A 151 6.33 3.67 -13.82
C ASP A 151 7.51 2.84 -14.35
N GLY A 152 8.71 3.10 -13.83
CA GLY A 152 9.96 2.60 -14.42
C GLY A 152 10.10 3.02 -15.88
N ASP A 153 10.29 2.04 -16.77
CA ASP A 153 10.32 2.26 -18.23
C ASP A 153 8.92 2.36 -18.87
N HIS A 154 7.86 2.08 -18.11
CA HIS A 154 6.50 2.10 -18.60
C HIS A 154 5.95 3.54 -18.59
N LYS A 155 5.58 4.04 -19.77
CA LYS A 155 4.98 5.37 -19.96
C LYS A 155 3.61 5.24 -20.60
N THR A 156 2.57 5.70 -19.91
CA THR A 156 1.20 5.73 -20.44
C THR A 156 0.69 7.16 -20.53
N ASP A 157 0.07 7.50 -21.66
CA ASP A 157 -0.53 8.81 -21.93
C ASP A 157 -2.05 8.65 -21.89
N ALA A 158 -2.70 9.22 -20.87
CA ALA A 158 -4.14 9.25 -20.73
C ALA A 158 -4.66 10.66 -21.01
N LYS A 159 -5.61 10.78 -21.94
CA LYS A 159 -6.28 12.05 -22.29
C LYS A 159 -7.74 11.99 -21.83
N GLY A 160 -8.15 12.93 -21.00
CA GLY A 160 -9.55 13.09 -20.57
C GLY A 160 -10.14 14.42 -21.06
N PRO A 161 -11.38 14.46 -21.60
CA PRO A 161 -12.02 15.71 -22.01
C PRO A 161 -12.25 16.65 -20.82
N ILE A 162 -12.14 17.95 -21.07
CA ILE A 162 -12.42 19.01 -20.09
C ILE A 162 -13.94 19.27 -19.95
N GLU A 163 -14.76 18.69 -20.83
CA GLU A 163 -16.21 18.95 -20.84
C GLU A 163 -16.98 18.12 -19.80
N LYS A 164 -17.20 18.77 -18.64
CA LYS A 164 -18.37 18.71 -17.72
C LYS A 164 -17.96 18.80 -16.25
N TRP A 165 -17.26 19.87 -15.84
CA TRP A 165 -17.16 20.23 -14.41
C TRP A 165 -17.20 21.75 -14.18
N GLN A 166 -17.93 22.47 -15.05
CA GLN A 166 -18.52 23.75 -14.69
C GLN A 166 -20.04 23.57 -14.77
N LEU A 167 -20.73 23.99 -13.70
CA LEU A 167 -22.19 24.05 -13.52
C LEU A 167 -22.88 22.81 -12.91
N SER A 168 -22.92 22.79 -11.57
CA SER A 168 -24.18 22.97 -10.85
C SER A 168 -23.84 23.69 -9.53
N GLY A 169 -24.33 24.92 -9.39
CA GLY A 169 -24.25 25.70 -8.16
C GLY A 169 -25.13 25.17 -7.05
#